data_AF-A0A344W7V7-F1
#
_entry.id   AF-A0A344W7V7-F1
#
_cell.length_a   1.000
_cell.length_b   1.000
_cell.length_c   1.000
_cell.angle_alpha   90.00
_cell.angle_beta   90.00
_cell.angle_gamma   90.00
#
_symmetry.space_group_name_H-M   'P 1'
#
loop_
_entity.id
_entity.type
_entity.pdbx_description
1 polymer ?
#
loop_
_entity_poly.entity_id
_entity_poly.type
_entity_poly.pdbx_seq_one_letter_code
_entity_poly.pdbx_strand_id
1 'polypeptide(L)' 'MLSNVTGWIKKLTEAGVGLVALAVVVQVIFGSSASFLPGDVVARLTDMIGALGGAGLVGLITAGLLYQIFKR' A
#
# COMPACT_ATOMS: atom_id res chain seq x y z
N MET A 1 4.56 29.82 4.94
CA MET A 1 4.84 29.38 3.55
C MET A 1 5.15 27.88 3.48
N LEU A 2 6.13 27.36 4.25
CA LEU A 2 6.39 25.92 4.39
C LEU A 2 5.17 25.09 4.84
N SER A 3 4.33 25.64 5.72
CA SER A 3 3.06 25.01 6.15
C SER A 3 2.07 24.80 5.00
N ASN A 4 2.07 25.69 4.01
CA ASN A 4 1.18 25.57 2.86
C ASN A 4 1.71 24.48 1.91
N VAL A 5 3.02 24.49 1.62
CA VAL A 5 3.68 23.49 0.77
C VAL A 5 3.52 22.08 1.34
N THR A 6 3.75 21.90 2.64
CA THR A 6 3.54 20.61 3.32
C THR A 6 2.08 20.17 3.27
N GLY A 7 1.13 21.09 3.40
CA GLY A 7 -0.30 20.82 3.21
C GLY A 7 -0.65 20.33 1.80
N TRP A 8 -0.07 20.94 0.76
CA TRP A 8 -0.25 20.52 -0.63
C TRP A 8 0.36 19.14 -0.90
N ILE A 9 1.57 18.88 -0.41
CA ILE A 9 2.23 17.57 -0.52
C ILE A 9 1.38 16.48 0.13
N LYS A 10 0.85 16.73 1.33
CA LYS A 10 -0.01 15.77 2.03
C LYS A 10 -1.25 15.43 1.19
N LYS A 11 -1.96 16.44 0.69
CA LYS A 11 -3.16 16.23 -0.15
C LYS A 11 -2.85 15.48 -1.45
N LEU A 12 -1.75 15.81 -2.11
CA LEU A 12 -1.32 15.09 -3.32
C LEU A 12 -0.93 13.64 -3.00
N THR A 13 -0.28 13.40 -1.86
CA THR A 13 0.06 12.05 -1.42
C THR A 13 -1.21 11.25 -1.11
N GLU A 14 -2.16 11.83 -0.39
CA GLU A 14 -3.47 11.20 -0.12
C GLU A 14 -4.20 10.85 -1.43
N ALA A 15 -4.23 11.78 -2.38
CA ALA A 15 -4.80 11.54 -3.70
C ALA A 15 -4.06 10.42 -4.45
N GLY A 16 -2.72 10.44 -4.46
CA GLY A 16 -1.89 9.42 -5.11
C GLY A 16 -2.09 8.03 -4.50
N VAL A 17 -2.16 7.93 -3.18
CA VAL A 17 -2.47 6.67 -2.47
C VAL A 17 -3.88 6.18 -2.83
N GLY A 18 -4.86 7.08 -2.92
CA GLY A 18 -6.20 6.76 -3.41
C GLY A 18 -6.20 6.18 -4.83
N LEU A 19 -5.41 6.76 -5.74
CA LEU A 19 -5.26 6.25 -7.10
C LEU A 19 -4.61 4.86 -7.13
N VAL A 20 -3.60 4.62 -6.30
CA VAL A 20 -2.99 3.28 -6.16
C VAL A 20 -4.01 2.26 -5.65
N ALA A 21 -4.83 2.64 -4.67
CA ALA A 21 -5.89 1.78 -4.15
C ALA A 21 -6.92 1.42 -5.23
N LEU A 22 -7.32 2.38 -6.07
CA LEU A 22 -8.19 2.11 -7.22
C LEU A 22 -7.55 1.15 -8.22
N ALA A 23 -6.26 1.32 -8.52
CA ALA A 23 -5.53 0.41 -9.41
C ALA A 23 -5.50 -1.03 -8.88
N VAL A 24 -5.31 -1.20 -7.57
CA VAL A 24 -5.36 -2.52 -6.92
C VAL A 24 -6.74 -3.17 -7.10
N VAL A 25 -7.83 -2.43 -6.86
CA VAL A 25 -9.19 -2.97 -7.05
C VAL A 25 -9.42 -3.42 -8.49
N VAL A 26 -9.00 -2.62 -9.47
CA VAL A 26 -9.11 -2.95 -10.90
C VAL A 26 -8.34 -4.23 -11.23
N GLN A 27 -7.09 -4.36 -10.76
CA GLN A 27 -6.29 -5.57 -11.04
C GLN A 27 -6.79 -6.82 -10.36
N VAL A 28 -7.42 -6.69 -9.19
CA VAL A 28 -8.06 -7.83 -8.53
C VAL A 28 -9.25 -8.35 -9.35
N ILE A 29 -10.02 -7.46 -9.99
CA ILE A 29 -11.19 -7.84 -10.80
C ILE A 29 -10.78 -8.35 -12.19
N PHE A 30 -9.88 -7.64 -12.86
CA PHE A 30 -9.54 -7.89 -14.26
C PHE A 30 -8.23 -8.67 -14.47
N GLY A 31 -7.47 -8.92 -13.41
CA GLY A 31 -6.15 -9.55 -13.47
C GLY A 31 -5.00 -8.59 -13.76
N SER A 32 -3.79 -9.13 -13.83
CA SER A 32 -2.52 -8.39 -13.99
C SER A 32 -2.37 -7.68 -15.33
N SER A 33 -3.14 -8.07 -16.35
CA SER A 33 -3.13 -7.47 -17.69
C SER A 33 -4.23 -6.42 -17.90
N ALA A 34 -4.72 -5.80 -16.83
CA ALA A 34 -5.69 -4.70 -16.93
C ALA A 34 -5.15 -3.58 -17.84
N SER A 35 -5.72 -3.47 -19.05
CA SER A 35 -5.19 -2.64 -20.15
C SER A 35 -5.10 -1.13 -19.85
N PHE A 36 -5.76 -0.67 -18.79
CA PHE A 36 -5.83 0.75 -18.39
C PHE A 36 -4.74 1.14 -17.39
N LEU A 37 -3.93 0.19 -16.89
CA LEU A 37 -2.90 0.44 -15.90
C LEU A 37 -1.50 0.25 -16.50
N PRO A 38 -0.57 1.19 -16.25
CA PRO A 38 0.81 1.07 -16.68
C PRO A 38 1.56 0.07 -15.78
N GLY A 39 1.31 -1.23 -15.99
CA GLY A 39 1.98 -2.34 -15.30
C GLY A 39 1.19 -2.97 -14.15
N ASP A 40 1.80 -3.95 -13.49
CA ASP A 40 1.19 -4.75 -12.42
C ASP A 40 1.44 -4.13 -11.04
N VAL A 41 0.48 -3.38 -10.52
CA VAL A 41 0.57 -2.68 -9.22
C VAL A 41 0.54 -3.68 -8.07
N VAL A 42 -0.29 -4.72 -8.17
CA VAL A 42 -0.40 -5.75 -7.13
C VAL A 42 0.90 -6.53 -7.00
N ALA A 43 1.53 -6.94 -8.10
CA ALA A 43 2.84 -7.59 -8.07
C ALA A 43 3.91 -6.71 -7.40
N ARG A 44 3.97 -5.41 -7.77
CA ARG A 44 4.97 -4.49 -7.17
C ARG A 44 4.78 -4.29 -5.68
N LEU A 45 3.53 -4.21 -5.21
CA LEU A 45 3.23 -4.12 -3.78
C LEU A 45 3.57 -5.41 -3.05
N THR A 46 3.18 -6.55 -3.59
CA THR A 46 3.46 -7.86 -2.97
C THR A 46 4.95 -8.18 -2.93
N ASP A 47 5.73 -7.83 -3.95
CA ASP A 47 7.19 -7.94 -3.96
C ASP A 47 7.83 -7.08 -2.85
N MET A 48 7.39 -5.83 -2.72
CA MET A 48 7.88 -4.93 -1.67
C MET A 48 7.54 -5.44 -0.28
N ILE A 49 6.30 -5.89 -0.07
CA ILE A 49 5.88 -6.50 1.20
C ILE A 49 6.68 -7.77 1.47
N GLY A 50 6.93 -8.60 0.45
CA GLY A 50 7.76 -9.80 0.55
C GLY A 50 9.18 -9.49 0.98
N ALA A 51 9.79 -8.44 0.43
CA ALA A 51 11.12 -7.98 0.85
C ALA A 51 11.14 -7.54 2.32
N LEU A 52 10.11 -6.84 2.79
CA LEU A 52 9.96 -6.48 4.20
C LEU A 52 9.70 -7.72 5.09
N GLY A 53 8.99 -8.72 4.56
CA GLY A 53 8.75 -9.99 5.24
C GLY A 53 10.02 -10.83 5.42
N GLY A 54 10.90 -10.84 4.40
CA GLY A 54 12.20 -11.49 4.47
C GLY A 54 13.12 -10.90 5.54
N ALA A 55 12.95 -9.62 5.89
CA ALA A 55 13.66 -8.96 6.98
C ALA A 55 13.03 -9.24 8.38
N GLY A 56 12.00 -10.08 8.48
CA GLY A 56 11.30 -10.38 9.74
C GLY A 56 10.38 -9.25 10.25
N LEU A 57 10.32 -8.12 9.56
CA LEU A 57 9.50 -6.96 9.97
C LEU A 57 8.01 -7.28 9.94
N VAL A 58 7.55 -8.01 8.91
CA VAL A 58 6.14 -8.43 8.81
C VAL A 58 5.77 -9.35 9.99
N GLY A 59 6.67 -10.24 10.41
CA GLY A 59 6.45 -11.11 11.58
C GLY A 59 6.25 -10.33 12.88
N LEU A 60 7.06 -9.29 13.11
CA LEU A 60 6.89 -8.40 14.27
C LEU A 60 5.57 -7.63 14.23
N ILE A 61 5.17 -7.13 13.05
CA ILE A 61 3.87 -6.47 12.87
C ILE A 61 2.73 -7.44 13.17
N THR A 62 2.78 -8.67 12.64
CA THR A 62 1.77 -9.71 12.90
C THR A 62 1.66 -10.05 14.38
N ALA A 63 2.79 -10.22 15.08
CA ALA A 63 2.79 -10.47 16.52
C ALA A 63 2.15 -9.32 17.32
N GLY A 64 2.45 -8.07 16.96
CA GLY A 64 1.82 -6.88 17.55
C GLY A 64 0.30 -6.82 17.32
N LEU A 65 -0.14 -7.18 16.11
CA LEU A 65 -1.56 -7.26 15.75
C LEU A 65 -2.31 -8.32 16.58
N LEU A 66 -1.74 -9.53 16.67
CA LEU A 66 -2.30 -10.61 17.50
C LEU A 66 -2.39 -10.19 18.97
N TYR A 67 -1.33 -9.59 19.51
CA TYR A 67 -1.34 -9.08 20.88
C TYR A 67 -2.46 -8.06 21.11
N GLN A 68 -2.71 -7.14 20.16
CA GLN A 68 -3.79 -6.18 20.27
C GLN A 68 -5.17 -6.88 20.31
N ILE A 69 -5.39 -7.84 19.41
CA ILE A 69 -6.65 -8.60 19.34
C ILE A 69 -6.92 -9.34 20.66
N PHE A 70 -5.91 -9.98 21.25
CA PHE A 70 -6.05 -10.72 22.51
C PHE A 70 -6.05 -9.84 23.78
N LYS A 71 -5.61 -8.59 23.67
CA LYS A 71 -5.63 -7.63 24.79
C LYS A 71 -7.00 -6.94 24.98
N ARG A 72 -7.92 -7.10 24.03
CA ARG A 72 -9.34 -6.82 24.26
C ARG A 72 -9.93 -7.77 25.28
#